data_AF-A0A7K1AY36-F1
#
_entry.id   AF-A0A7K1AY36-F1
#
_cell.length_a   1.000
_cell.length_b   1.000
_cell.length_c   1.000
_cell.angle_alpha   90.00
_cell.angle_beta   90.00
_cell.angle_gamma   90.00
#
_symmetry.space_group_name_H-M   'P 1'
#
loop_
_entity.id
_entity.type
_entity.pdbx_description
1 polymer ?
#
loop_
_entity_poly.entity_id
_entity_poly.type
_entity_poly.pdbx_seq_one_letter_code
_entity_poly.pdbx_strand_id
1 'polypeptide(L)'
;MFNLDHWDISEERMYFKRFRSREEKTTDKVTGFAGSMKFVYLHLVWFSIWIMFHIGVLGSSGQFDVGYSTLTMIVSLEAIFLSTLVMVTQNRQAKKLESRSQIDFESNLQSLVWSVHIADKLGVDVKHVEALCAEVIQESRQTN
;
A
#
# COMPACT_ATOMS: atom_id res chain seq x y z
N MET A 1 -20.25 28.29 1.37
CA MET A 1 -19.71 27.00 0.90
C MET A 1 -18.82 27.32 -0.28
N PHE A 2 -17.49 27.29 -0.10
CA PHE A 2 -16.54 27.74 -1.13
C PHE A 2 -16.62 26.81 -2.34
N ASN A 3 -16.94 27.38 -3.52
CA ASN A 3 -17.00 26.63 -4.77
C ASN A 3 -15.58 26.54 -5.37
N LEU A 4 -15.09 25.32 -5.55
CA LEU A 4 -13.75 25.00 -6.05
C LEU A 4 -13.70 24.87 -7.60
N ASP A 5 -14.80 25.14 -8.30
CA ASP A 5 -14.92 24.95 -9.76
C ASP A 5 -14.01 25.86 -10.62
N HIS A 6 -13.37 26.90 -10.07
CA HIS A 6 -12.47 27.78 -10.82
C HIS A 6 -11.05 27.21 -11.04
N TRP A 7 -10.70 26.11 -10.37
CA TRP A 7 -9.48 25.35 -10.66
C TRP A 7 -9.86 24.16 -11.53
N ASP A 8 -9.80 24.33 -12.85
CA ASP A 8 -9.99 23.22 -13.79
C ASP A 8 -8.75 22.31 -13.80
N ILE A 9 -8.64 21.47 -12.77
CA ILE A 9 -7.64 20.38 -12.66
C ILE A 9 -8.08 19.13 -13.45
N SER A 10 -9.10 19.22 -14.30
CA SER A 10 -9.62 18.07 -15.05
C SER A 10 -8.78 17.77 -16.31
N GLU A 11 -8.29 18.80 -17.00
CA GLU A 11 -7.55 18.65 -18.25
C GLU A 11 -6.17 17.99 -18.07
N GLU A 12 -5.46 18.32 -16.98
CA GLU A 12 -4.10 17.79 -16.74
C GLU A 12 -4.09 16.28 -16.43
N ARG A 13 -5.16 15.77 -15.80
CA ARG A 13 -5.37 14.33 -15.56
C ARG A 13 -5.60 13.53 -16.84
N MET A 14 -5.96 14.20 -17.94
CA MET A 14 -6.37 13.55 -19.18
C MET A 14 -5.17 13.22 -20.09
N TYR A 15 -4.10 14.03 -20.06
CA TYR A 15 -2.87 13.77 -20.82
C TYR A 15 -2.06 12.57 -20.27
N PHE A 16 -2.01 12.38 -18.95
CA PHE A 16 -1.39 11.19 -18.33
C PHE A 16 -2.22 9.90 -18.46
N LYS A 17 -3.46 9.96 -18.97
CA LYS A 17 -4.33 8.78 -19.10
C LYS A 17 -4.13 7.99 -20.39
N ARG A 18 -3.56 8.58 -21.45
CA ARG A 18 -3.54 7.97 -22.79
C ARG A 18 -2.44 6.92 -23.01
N PHE A 19 -1.38 6.94 -22.21
CA PHE A 19 -0.34 5.89 -22.20
C PHE A 19 -0.40 4.97 -20.98
N ARG A 20 -1.52 4.96 -20.25
CA ARG A 20 -1.76 3.96 -19.20
C ARG A 20 -2.05 2.62 -19.87
N SER A 21 -0.96 1.91 -20.20
CA SER A 21 -0.97 0.59 -20.85
C SER A 21 -1.97 -0.33 -20.16
N ARG A 22 -2.61 -1.22 -20.92
CA ARG A 22 -3.44 -2.30 -20.37
C ARG A 22 -2.67 -3.09 -19.31
N GLU A 23 -1.35 -3.15 -19.45
CA GLU A 23 -0.39 -3.77 -18.54
C GLU A 23 -0.33 -3.08 -17.18
N GLU A 24 -0.44 -1.76 -17.12
CA GLU A 24 -0.40 -1.03 -15.84
C GLU A 24 -1.68 -1.28 -15.03
N LYS A 25 -2.83 -1.37 -15.72
CA LYS A 25 -4.11 -1.75 -15.11
C LYS A 25 -4.13 -3.20 -14.63
N THR A 26 -3.52 -4.13 -15.37
CA THR A 26 -3.40 -5.53 -14.92
C THR A 26 -2.42 -5.65 -13.78
N THR A 27 -1.30 -4.93 -13.83
CA THR A 27 -0.30 -4.89 -12.75
C THR A 27 -0.91 -4.32 -11.48
N ASP A 28 -1.70 -3.25 -11.55
CA ASP A 28 -2.42 -2.70 -10.40
C ASP A 28 -3.39 -3.70 -9.76
N LYS A 29 -4.11 -4.47 -10.57
CA LYS A 29 -5.02 -5.51 -10.06
C LYS A 29 -4.26 -6.65 -9.41
N VAL A 30 -3.18 -7.12 -10.03
CA VAL A 30 -2.33 -8.20 -9.48
C VAL A 30 -1.66 -7.74 -8.19
N THR A 31 -1.13 -6.52 -8.16
CA THR A 31 -0.56 -5.87 -6.96
C THR A 31 -1.60 -5.76 -5.84
N GLY A 32 -2.82 -5.31 -6.15
CA GLY A 32 -3.89 -5.22 -5.15
C GLY A 32 -4.36 -6.59 -4.66
N PHE A 33 -4.36 -7.61 -5.52
CA PHE A 33 -4.78 -8.97 -5.18
C PHE A 33 -3.72 -9.70 -4.34
N ALA A 34 -2.45 -9.67 -4.75
CA ALA A 34 -1.35 -10.33 -4.05
C ALA A 34 -1.11 -9.77 -2.63
N GLY A 35 -1.39 -8.48 -2.42
CA GLY A 35 -1.34 -7.86 -1.09
C GLY A 35 -2.62 -7.99 -0.26
N SER A 36 -3.65 -8.69 -0.74
CA SER A 36 -4.97 -8.77 -0.07
C SER A 36 -5.12 -10.01 0.80
N MET A 37 -5.84 -9.88 1.92
CA MET A 37 -6.23 -11.02 2.76
C MET A 37 -7.07 -12.07 2.01
N LYS A 38 -7.78 -11.67 0.94
CA LYS A 38 -8.53 -12.59 0.07
C LYS A 38 -7.63 -13.65 -0.58
N PHE A 39 -6.41 -13.28 -0.94
CA PHE A 39 -5.43 -14.19 -1.53
C PHE A 39 -4.99 -15.27 -0.55
N VAL A 40 -4.80 -14.88 0.72
CA VAL A 40 -4.46 -15.80 1.83
C VAL A 40 -5.57 -16.81 2.07
N TYR A 41 -6.83 -16.36 2.12
CA TYR A 41 -7.97 -17.27 2.30
C TYR A 41 -8.13 -18.24 1.13
N LEU A 42 -7.91 -17.79 -0.11
CA LEU A 42 -7.94 -18.67 -1.29
C LEU A 42 -6.88 -19.78 -1.18
N HIS A 43 -5.65 -19.43 -0.78
CA HIS A 43 -4.58 -20.41 -0.57
C HIS A 43 -4.88 -21.37 0.56
N LEU A 44 -5.42 -20.87 1.68
CA LEU A 44 -5.80 -21.70 2.81
C LEU A 44 -6.83 -22.75 2.40
N VAL A 45 -7.88 -22.35 1.68
CA VAL A 45 -8.90 -23.28 1.17
C VAL A 45 -8.31 -24.26 0.17
N TRP A 46 -7.50 -23.78 -0.78
CA TRP A 46 -6.82 -24.61 -1.77
C TRP A 46 -5.93 -25.68 -1.11
N PHE A 47 -5.04 -25.29 -0.20
CA PHE A 47 -4.19 -26.23 0.55
C PHE A 47 -5.01 -27.18 1.43
N SER A 48 -6.09 -26.71 2.05
CA SER A 48 -6.96 -27.57 2.86
C SER A 48 -7.62 -28.66 2.01
N ILE A 49 -8.17 -28.30 0.85
CA ILE A 49 -8.75 -29.25 -0.11
C ILE A 49 -7.67 -30.23 -0.60
N TRP A 50 -6.49 -29.70 -0.90
CA TRP A 50 -5.36 -30.48 -1.39
C TRP A 50 -4.87 -31.52 -0.36
N ILE A 51 -4.72 -31.11 0.91
CA ILE A 51 -4.37 -31.99 2.02
C ILE A 51 -5.45 -33.06 2.22
N MET A 52 -6.73 -32.71 2.16
CA MET A 52 -7.84 -33.67 2.27
C MET A 52 -7.82 -34.72 1.16
N PHE A 53 -7.48 -34.32 -0.07
CA PHE A 53 -7.32 -35.25 -1.19
C PHE A 53 -6.14 -36.21 -0.96
N HIS A 54 -5.04 -35.72 -0.37
CA HIS A 54 -3.81 -36.50 -0.19
C HIS A 54 -3.79 -37.40 1.06
N ILE A 55 -4.49 -37.02 2.14
CA ILE A 55 -4.64 -37.84 3.37
C ILE A 55 -5.57 -39.05 3.14
N GLY A 56 -6.16 -39.18 1.94
CA GLY A 56 -6.89 -40.39 1.55
C GLY A 56 -8.33 -40.45 2.05
N VAL A 57 -8.91 -39.32 2.47
CA VAL A 57 -10.33 -39.24 2.85
C VAL A 57 -11.26 -39.64 1.70
N LEU A 58 -10.79 -39.53 0.45
CA LEU A 58 -11.52 -39.87 -0.78
C LEU A 58 -11.14 -41.21 -1.43
N GLY A 59 -10.39 -42.08 -0.73
CA GLY A 59 -10.20 -43.49 -1.11
C GLY A 59 -9.43 -43.71 -2.41
N SER A 60 -8.12 -43.96 -2.31
CA SER A 60 -7.42 -44.83 -3.25
C SER A 60 -6.17 -45.41 -2.61
N SER A 61 -6.33 -46.63 -2.10
CA SER A 61 -5.26 -47.56 -1.78
C SER A 61 -4.63 -48.01 -3.10
N GLY A 62 -3.63 -47.28 -3.59
CA GLY A 62 -3.00 -47.65 -4.86
C GLY A 62 -1.84 -46.76 -5.28
N GLN A 63 -0.65 -47.07 -4.77
CA GLN A 63 0.63 -46.95 -5.49
C GLN A 63 0.84 -45.64 -6.26
N PHE A 64 1.05 -44.52 -5.56
CA PHE A 64 1.62 -43.29 -6.15
C PHE A 64 2.87 -42.85 -5.37
N ASP A 65 3.90 -43.70 -5.35
CA ASP A 65 5.23 -43.36 -4.81
C ASP A 65 5.94 -42.24 -5.64
N VAL A 66 5.35 -41.89 -6.78
CA VAL A 66 5.78 -40.81 -7.69
C VAL A 66 4.98 -39.51 -7.54
N GLY A 67 3.87 -39.51 -6.79
CA GLY A 67 2.94 -38.36 -6.73
C GLY A 67 3.37 -37.25 -5.77
N TYR A 68 3.86 -37.60 -4.57
CA TYR A 68 4.17 -36.62 -3.51
C TYR A 68 5.36 -35.72 -3.88
N SER A 69 6.43 -36.31 -4.45
CA SER A 69 7.66 -35.60 -4.79
C SER A 69 7.46 -34.58 -5.92
N THR A 70 6.79 -34.98 -7.02
CA THR A 70 6.52 -34.08 -8.14
C THR A 70 5.58 -32.93 -7.77
N LEU A 71 4.57 -33.17 -6.91
CA LEU A 71 3.70 -32.09 -6.44
C LEU A 71 4.42 -31.13 -5.50
N THR A 72 5.26 -31.64 -4.59
CA THR A 72 6.05 -30.78 -3.68
C THR A 72 6.99 -29.87 -4.46
N MET A 73 7.55 -30.36 -5.57
CA MET A 73 8.35 -29.56 -6.50
C MET A 73 7.51 -28.43 -7.14
N ILE A 74 6.30 -28.72 -7.61
CA ILE A 74 5.41 -27.72 -8.21
C ILE A 74 5.00 -26.66 -7.19
N VAL A 75 4.62 -27.06 -5.96
CA VAL A 75 4.28 -26.12 -4.87
C VAL A 75 5.47 -25.24 -4.51
N SER A 76 6.69 -25.79 -4.51
CA SER A 76 7.90 -25.01 -4.25
C SER A 76 8.14 -23.96 -5.33
N LEU A 77 7.94 -24.31 -6.61
CA LEU A 77 8.00 -23.34 -7.70
C LEU A 77 6.92 -22.26 -7.58
N GLU A 78 5.68 -22.65 -7.26
CA GLU A 78 4.59 -21.72 -7.03
C GLU A 78 4.90 -20.74 -5.88
N ALA A 79 5.44 -21.22 -4.76
CA ALA A 79 5.84 -20.38 -3.64
C ALA A 79 6.91 -19.34 -4.02
N ILE A 80 7.89 -19.71 -4.86
CA ILE A 80 8.89 -18.77 -5.39
C ILE A 80 8.20 -17.69 -6.23
N PHE A 81 7.31 -18.07 -7.17
CA PHE A 81 6.56 -17.11 -7.99
C PHE A 81 5.73 -16.15 -7.13
N LEU A 82 5.03 -16.66 -6.11
CA LEU A 82 4.22 -15.86 -5.20
C LEU A 82 5.07 -14.88 -4.39
N SER A 83 6.20 -15.34 -3.85
CA SER A 83 7.15 -14.48 -3.12
C SER A 83 7.66 -13.35 -4.00
N THR A 84 8.04 -13.63 -5.26
CA THR A 84 8.45 -12.60 -6.22
C THR A 84 7.30 -11.64 -6.56
N LEU A 85 6.08 -12.13 -6.77
CA LEU A 85 4.91 -11.28 -7.03
C LEU A 85 4.58 -10.35 -5.85
N VAL A 86 4.70 -10.86 -4.62
CA VAL A 86 4.53 -10.06 -3.39
C VAL A 86 5.64 -9.02 -3.29
N MET A 87 6.89 -9.37 -3.56
CA MET A 87 8.01 -8.42 -3.54
C MET A 87 7.83 -7.29 -4.56
N VAL A 88 7.43 -7.62 -5.80
CA VAL A 88 7.11 -6.62 -6.84
C VAL A 88 5.97 -5.70 -6.39
N THR A 89 4.95 -6.29 -5.76
CA THR A 89 3.79 -5.58 -5.22
C THR A 89 4.19 -4.60 -4.12
N GLN A 90 5.02 -5.03 -3.18
CA GLN A 90 5.54 -4.21 -2.09
C GLN A 90 6.44 -3.08 -2.62
N ASN A 91 7.34 -3.36 -3.56
CA ASN A 91 8.22 -2.35 -4.15
C ASN A 91 7.42 -1.23 -4.85
N ARG A 92 6.36 -1.58 -5.59
CA ARG A 92 5.45 -0.58 -6.19
C ARG A 92 4.72 0.26 -5.14
N GLN A 93 4.24 -0.36 -4.07
CA GLN A 93 3.57 0.35 -2.98
C GLN A 93 4.52 1.31 -2.26
N ALA A 94 5.77 0.88 -2.01
CA ALA A 94 6.81 1.70 -1.41
C ALA A 94 7.12 2.95 -2.26
N LYS A 95 7.32 2.78 -3.57
CA LYS A 95 7.55 3.91 -4.49
C LYS A 95 6.38 4.90 -4.54
N LYS A 96 5.14 4.39 -4.46
CA LYS A 96 3.94 5.24 -4.39
C LYS A 96 3.84 5.98 -3.06
N LEU A 97 4.21 5.34 -1.96
CA LEU A 97 4.23 5.94 -0.63
C LEU A 97 5.30 7.04 -0.55
N GLU A 98 6.48 6.82 -1.12
CA GLU A 98 7.56 7.81 -1.20
C GLU A 98 7.10 9.08 -1.94
N SER A 99 6.49 8.93 -3.13
CA SER A 99 5.95 10.07 -3.87
C SER A 99 4.87 10.83 -3.10
N ARG A 100 3.99 10.11 -2.38
CA ARG A 100 2.98 10.74 -1.52
C ARG A 100 3.61 11.50 -0.36
N SER A 101 4.59 10.89 0.31
CA SER A 101 5.32 11.52 1.41
C SER A 101 6.01 12.81 0.97
N GLN A 102 6.55 12.87 -0.25
CA GLN A 102 7.16 14.08 -0.78
C GLN A 102 6.12 15.19 -1.01
N ILE A 103 4.96 14.85 -1.60
CA ILE A 103 3.87 15.81 -1.81
C ILE A 103 3.32 16.32 -0.48
N ASP A 104 3.11 15.43 0.48
CA ASP A 104 2.62 15.78 1.81
C ASP A 104 3.62 16.71 2.54
N PHE A 105 4.92 16.46 2.36
CA PHE A 105 5.97 17.33 2.89
C PHE A 105 5.95 18.73 2.26
N GLU A 106 5.84 18.82 0.93
CA GLU A 106 5.75 20.10 0.21
C GLU A 106 4.50 20.89 0.63
N SER A 107 3.35 20.23 0.72
CA SER A 107 2.09 20.83 1.18
C SER A 107 2.20 21.35 2.61
N ASN A 108 2.89 20.61 3.49
CA ASN A 108 3.13 21.03 4.87
C ASN A 108 4.04 22.26 4.92
N LEU A 109 5.15 22.27 4.16
CA LEU A 109 6.03 23.44 4.06
C LEU A 109 5.28 24.67 3.54
N GLN A 110 4.46 24.52 2.50
CA GLN A 110 3.66 25.62 1.98
C GLN A 110 2.71 26.17 3.05
N SER A 111 2.01 25.28 3.75
CA SER A 111 1.08 25.66 4.84
C SER A 111 1.81 26.39 5.98
N LEU A 112 3.00 25.91 6.35
CA LEU A 112 3.84 26.55 7.37
C LEU A 112 4.26 27.96 6.94
N VAL A 113 4.76 28.11 5.70
CA VAL A 113 5.18 29.42 5.16
C VAL A 113 4.01 30.41 5.16
N TRP A 114 2.83 29.99 4.70
CA TRP A 114 1.62 30.82 4.74
C TRP A 114 1.26 31.23 6.16
N SER A 115 1.29 30.29 7.10
CA SER A 115 0.94 30.53 8.50
C SER A 115 1.88 31.55 9.16
N VAL A 116 3.19 31.42 8.94
CA VAL A 116 4.19 32.38 9.43
C VAL A 116 3.98 33.76 8.81
N HIS A 117 3.68 33.84 7.51
CA HIS A 117 3.43 35.11 6.83
C HIS A 117 2.19 35.83 7.36
N ILE A 118 1.12 35.08 7.65
CA ILE A 118 -0.10 35.61 8.26
C ILE A 118 0.18 36.07 9.69
N ALA A 119 0.91 35.29 10.48
CA ALA A 119 1.30 35.63 11.84
C ALA A 119 2.11 36.94 11.89
N ASP A 120 3.09 37.10 10.99
CA ASP A 120 3.88 38.33 10.85
C ASP A 120 2.99 39.54 10.50
N LYS A 121 2.07 39.38 9.53
CA LYS A 121 1.13 40.45 9.15
C LYS A 121 0.15 40.85 10.27
N LEU A 122 -0.18 39.92 11.15
CA LEU A 122 -1.05 40.16 12.31
C LEU A 122 -0.27 40.66 13.54
N GLY A 123 1.06 40.76 13.46
CA GLY A 123 1.90 41.15 14.59
C GLY A 123 1.95 40.10 15.72
N VAL A 124 1.72 38.83 15.38
CA VAL A 124 1.80 37.72 16.34
C VAL A 124 3.26 37.46 16.67
N ASP A 125 3.59 37.38 17.95
CA ASP A 125 4.92 36.98 18.40
C ASP A 125 5.13 35.46 18.20
N VAL A 126 5.71 35.11 17.05
CA VAL A 126 5.99 33.73 16.66
C VAL A 126 6.85 33.01 17.72
N LYS A 127 7.77 33.70 18.39
CA LYS A 127 8.66 33.08 19.41
C LYS A 127 7.87 32.67 20.65
N HIS A 128 6.90 33.48 21.06
CA HIS A 128 6.02 33.16 22.18
C HIS A 128 5.15 31.94 21.86
N VAL A 129 4.57 31.89 20.65
CA VAL A 129 3.74 30.76 20.21
C VAL A 129 4.57 29.47 20.10
N GLU A 130 5.79 29.54 19.57
CA GLU A 130 6.70 28.38 19.52
C GLU A 130 7.06 27.86 20.92
N ALA A 131 7.33 28.76 21.88
CA ALA A 131 7.61 28.38 23.26
C ALA A 131 6.42 27.67 23.92
N LEU A 132 5.20 28.20 23.73
CA LEU A 132 3.97 27.60 24.27
C LEU A 132 3.72 26.22 23.64
N CYS A 133 3.89 26.09 22.31
CA CYS A 133 3.78 24.81 21.63
C CYS A 133 4.80 23.79 22.15
N ALA A 134 6.05 24.20 22.39
CA ALA A 134 7.07 23.32 22.94
C ALA A 134 6.71 22.81 24.34
N GLU A 135 6.18 23.68 25.20
CA GLU A 135 5.70 23.33 26.54
C GLU A 135 4.54 22.32 26.49
N VAL A 136 3.51 22.58 25.68
CA VAL A 136 2.35 21.69 25.53
C VAL A 136 2.75 20.32 24.97
N ILE A 137 3.66 20.27 23.99
CA ILE A 137 4.18 19.00 23.44
C ILE A 137 4.96 18.22 24.50
N GLN A 138 5.72 18.91 25.34
CA GLN A 138 6.46 18.29 26.43
C GLN A 138 5.50 17.70 27.48
N GLU A 139 4.47 18.43 27.85
CA GLU A 139 3.42 17.98 28.78
C GLU A 139 2.66 16.76 28.25
N SER A 140 2.29 16.76 26.95
CA SER A 140 1.59 15.62 26.35
C SER A 140 2.45 14.35 26.31
N ARG A 141 3.78 14.48 26.24
CA ARG A 141 4.73 13.36 26.29
C ARG A 141 4.97 12.84 27.70
N GLN A 142 4.67 13.62 28.73
CA GLN A 142 4.82 13.19 30.15
C GLN A 142 3.54 12.56 30.70
N THR A 143 2.39 12.84 30.08
CA THR A 143 1.06 12.37 30.52
C THR A 143 0.65 11.04 29.86
N ASN A 144 1.46 10.51 28.93
CA ASN A 144 1.25 9.28 28.17
C ASN A 144 2.42 8.32 28.41
#